data_AF-A0A9D4YSF8-F1
#
_entry.id   AF-A0A9D4YSF8-F1
#
_cell.length_a   1.000
_cell.length_b   1.000
_cell.length_c   1.000
_cell.angle_alpha   90.00
_cell.angle_beta   90.00
_cell.angle_gamma   90.00
#
_symmetry.space_group_name_H-M   'P 1'
#
loop_
_entity.id
_entity.type
_entity.pdbx_description
1 polymer ?
#
loop_
_entity_poly.entity_id
_entity_poly.type
_entity_poly.pdbx_seq_one_letter_code
_entity_poly.pdbx_strand_id
1 'polypeptide(L)'
;MLPASILPGSPALPFVLRLNMATATYLQIGLWISLVSVAVFWVRVPTLTITAHLYLASLSAVCASSIWWRHHCQHAPFGGSYCRWREVPAGLLRVADAVLGSASLWTRAWLDGLVPGSYDSCWLRHVIVMLWASAAPSRILYWAFTMRIFFALPLHILMAFMLARRNVEVCDSATLATPAAQQHTHEMYQVLNLLRFSLLAPAAQPTLSPRNECAVVLTYLHITLGLALPAVVAARVETRLFALHQRQLSQLGLPREKGWQPRLYGSFERLLDALEWPTVVLIAWMLMGILFDVSLLASDGSVSGELPALSSHQLSL
;
A
#
# COMPACT_ATOMS: atom_id res chain seq x y z
N MET A 1 8.37 22.82 14.82
CA MET A 1 7.76 23.71 13.81
C MET A 1 8.44 23.45 12.48
N LEU A 2 7.68 23.29 11.40
CA LEU A 2 8.19 23.07 10.06
C LEU A 2 8.56 24.45 9.45
N PRO A 3 9.75 24.63 8.84
CA PRO A 3 10.17 25.94 8.32
C PRO A 3 9.20 26.50 7.27
N ALA A 4 8.97 27.82 7.26
CA ALA A 4 8.04 28.50 6.35
C ALA A 4 8.38 28.32 4.84
N SER A 5 9.54 27.77 4.52
CA SER A 5 10.09 27.57 3.18
C SER A 5 9.74 26.22 2.51
N ILE A 6 8.85 25.40 3.08
CA ILE A 6 8.67 24.01 2.60
C ILE A 6 7.99 23.90 1.23
N LEU A 7 7.12 24.83 0.85
CA LEU A 7 6.44 24.78 -0.44
C LEU A 7 7.17 25.65 -1.48
N PRO A 8 7.84 25.05 -2.49
CA PRO A 8 8.56 25.79 -3.51
C PRO A 8 7.61 26.57 -4.43
N GLY A 9 8.17 27.56 -5.13
CA GLY A 9 7.47 28.41 -6.09
C GLY A 9 6.58 29.50 -5.47
N SER A 10 6.03 30.36 -6.32
CA SER A 10 5.12 31.45 -5.92
C SER A 10 3.81 30.89 -5.34
N PRO A 11 3.25 31.50 -4.27
CA PRO A 11 1.94 31.10 -3.76
C PRO A 11 0.79 31.26 -4.74
N ALA A 12 0.94 32.07 -5.79
CA ALA A 12 -0.05 32.18 -6.87
C ALA A 12 -0.18 30.90 -7.72
N LEU A 13 0.78 29.98 -7.63
CA LEU A 13 0.69 28.68 -8.30
C LEU A 13 -0.29 27.76 -7.55
N PRO A 14 -1.03 26.90 -8.28
CA PRO A 14 -1.93 25.94 -7.67
C PRO A 14 -1.19 25.02 -6.66
N PHE A 15 -1.86 24.69 -5.56
CA PHE A 15 -1.32 23.82 -4.51
C PHE A 15 -0.73 22.53 -5.07
N VAL A 16 -1.45 21.87 -6.00
CA VAL A 16 -1.02 20.61 -6.62
C VAL A 16 0.35 20.73 -7.27
N LEU A 17 0.61 21.82 -7.98
CA LEU A 17 1.90 22.03 -8.64
C LEU A 17 3.01 22.24 -7.60
N ARG A 18 2.73 23.01 -6.55
CA ARG A 18 3.68 23.25 -5.45
C ARG A 18 3.98 21.98 -4.65
N LEU A 19 2.97 21.15 -4.39
CA LEU A 19 3.13 19.83 -3.77
C LEU A 19 4.00 18.92 -4.65
N ASN A 20 3.77 18.93 -5.96
CA ASN A 20 4.55 18.13 -6.89
C ASN A 20 6.01 18.56 -6.96
N MET A 21 6.27 19.87 -6.97
CA MET A 21 7.62 20.39 -6.87
C MET A 21 8.28 20.02 -5.52
N ALA A 22 7.57 20.19 -4.39
CA ALA A 22 8.09 19.90 -3.05
C ALA A 22 8.54 18.44 -2.89
N THR A 23 7.80 17.53 -3.51
CA THR A 23 8.03 16.10 -3.37
C THR A 23 8.87 15.49 -4.50
N ALA A 24 9.29 16.29 -5.49
CA ALA A 24 10.09 15.81 -6.60
C ALA A 24 11.40 15.16 -6.12
N THR A 25 12.13 15.79 -5.19
CA THR A 25 13.40 15.25 -4.69
C THR A 25 13.24 13.87 -4.03
N TYR A 26 12.25 13.70 -3.15
CA TYR A 26 11.95 12.41 -2.53
C TYR A 26 11.56 11.35 -3.56
N LEU A 27 10.77 11.74 -4.56
CA LEU A 27 10.38 10.86 -5.66
C LEU A 27 11.59 10.34 -6.43
N GLN A 28 12.63 11.15 -6.64
CA GLN A 28 13.87 10.71 -7.32
C GLN A 28 14.62 9.64 -6.55
N ILE A 29 14.71 9.80 -5.23
CA ILE A 29 15.36 8.81 -4.36
C ILE A 29 14.58 7.49 -4.46
N GLY A 30 13.25 7.54 -4.40
CA GLY A 30 12.39 6.36 -4.58
C GLY A 30 12.56 5.67 -5.94
N LEU A 31 12.66 6.44 -7.03
CA LEU A 31 12.92 5.92 -8.38
C LEU A 31 14.26 5.19 -8.48
N TRP A 32 15.33 5.76 -7.90
CA TRP A 32 16.65 5.11 -7.88
C TRP A 32 16.67 3.84 -7.02
N ILE A 33 16.10 3.90 -5.82
CA ILE A 33 15.97 2.71 -4.94
C ILE A 33 15.23 1.60 -5.67
N SER A 34 14.17 1.95 -6.40
CA SER A 34 13.38 0.97 -7.15
C SER A 34 14.14 0.37 -8.32
N LEU A 35 14.90 1.17 -9.08
CA LEU A 35 15.78 0.65 -10.15
C LEU A 35 16.86 -0.29 -9.59
N VAL A 36 17.52 0.10 -8.51
CA VAL A 36 18.54 -0.76 -7.86
C VAL A 36 17.90 -2.04 -7.35
N SER A 37 16.73 -1.96 -6.72
CA SER A 37 15.99 -3.14 -6.25
C SER A 37 15.67 -4.09 -7.40
N VAL A 38 15.12 -3.57 -8.50
CA VAL A 38 14.79 -4.36 -9.69
C VAL A 38 16.04 -5.03 -10.29
N ALA A 39 17.16 -4.31 -10.38
CA ALA A 39 18.42 -4.88 -10.86
C ALA A 39 18.92 -6.01 -9.94
N VAL A 40 18.87 -5.83 -8.62
CA VAL A 40 19.21 -6.87 -7.65
C VAL A 40 18.31 -8.09 -7.84
N PHE A 41 17.00 -7.91 -8.06
CA PHE A 41 16.08 -9.03 -8.26
C PHE A 41 16.34 -9.82 -9.54
N TRP A 42 16.61 -9.15 -10.66
CA TRP A 42 16.99 -9.86 -11.88
C TRP A 42 18.24 -10.72 -11.72
N VAL A 43 19.21 -10.26 -10.91
CA VAL A 43 20.46 -10.98 -10.69
C VAL A 43 20.30 -12.09 -9.65
N ARG A 44 19.48 -11.88 -8.62
CA ARG A 44 19.42 -12.76 -7.43
C ARG A 44 18.28 -13.79 -7.46
N VAL A 45 17.27 -13.62 -8.30
CA VAL A 45 16.14 -14.55 -8.40
C VAL A 45 16.28 -15.32 -9.71
N PRO A 46 16.85 -16.55 -9.69
CA PRO A 46 17.20 -17.28 -10.91
C PRO A 46 15.98 -17.76 -11.70
N THR A 47 14.83 -17.88 -11.05
CA THR A 47 13.60 -18.45 -11.61
C THR A 47 12.46 -17.44 -11.55
N LEU A 48 12.54 -16.41 -12.40
CA LEU A 48 11.45 -15.45 -12.59
C LEU A 48 10.50 -15.95 -13.68
N THR A 49 9.20 -15.86 -13.41
CA THR A 49 8.18 -16.11 -14.45
C THR A 49 8.25 -15.05 -15.54
N ILE A 50 7.72 -15.34 -16.73
CA ILE A 50 7.61 -14.35 -17.83
C ILE A 50 6.87 -13.10 -17.36
N THR A 51 5.80 -13.25 -16.58
CA THR A 51 5.04 -12.14 -16.01
C THR A 51 5.88 -11.29 -15.05
N ALA A 52 6.73 -11.90 -14.24
CA ALA A 52 7.66 -11.19 -13.37
C ALA A 52 8.72 -10.42 -14.20
N HIS A 53 9.28 -11.02 -15.25
CA HIS A 53 10.20 -10.31 -16.15
C HIS A 53 9.55 -9.10 -16.83
N LEU A 54 8.34 -9.26 -17.38
CA LEU A 54 7.59 -8.18 -18.02
C LEU A 54 7.29 -7.05 -17.05
N TYR A 55 6.93 -7.39 -15.81
CA TYR A 55 6.71 -6.41 -14.76
C TYR A 55 7.99 -5.65 -14.38
N LEU A 56 9.10 -6.35 -14.12
CA LEU A 56 10.39 -5.71 -13.78
C LEU A 56 10.90 -4.82 -14.92
N ALA A 57 10.71 -5.25 -16.18
CA ALA A 57 11.01 -4.46 -17.37
C ALA A 57 10.16 -3.20 -17.43
N SER A 58 8.85 -3.32 -17.21
CA SER A 58 7.92 -2.19 -17.19
C SER A 58 8.24 -1.20 -16.08
N LEU A 59 8.51 -1.70 -14.87
CA LEU A 59 8.91 -0.89 -13.72
C LEU A 59 10.22 -0.15 -14.00
N SER A 60 11.21 -0.82 -14.59
CA SER A 60 12.48 -0.19 -14.97
C SER A 60 12.28 0.89 -16.02
N ALA A 61 11.49 0.62 -17.06
CA ALA A 61 11.17 1.59 -18.10
C ALA A 61 10.46 2.82 -17.53
N VAL A 62 9.46 2.63 -16.64
CA VAL A 62 8.75 3.74 -15.97
C VAL A 62 9.70 4.54 -15.07
N CYS A 63 10.57 3.88 -14.31
CA CYS A 63 11.52 4.57 -13.44
C CYS A 63 12.55 5.37 -14.25
N ALA A 64 13.17 4.76 -15.25
CA ALA A 64 14.16 5.38 -16.12
C ALA A 64 13.56 6.56 -16.91
N SER A 65 12.38 6.37 -17.50
CA SER A 65 11.67 7.44 -18.22
C SER A 65 11.28 8.60 -17.30
N SER A 66 10.87 8.33 -16.05
CA SER A 66 10.56 9.38 -15.07
C SER A 66 11.79 10.17 -14.64
N ILE A 67 12.95 9.51 -14.47
CA ILE A 67 14.23 10.17 -14.17
C ILE A 67 14.65 11.05 -15.36
N TRP A 68 14.60 10.50 -16.56
CA TRP A 68 14.94 11.21 -17.79
C TRP A 68 14.02 12.42 -18.04
N TRP A 69 12.70 12.23 -17.90
CA TRP A 69 11.71 13.29 -18.06
C TRP A 69 11.94 14.43 -17.07
N ARG A 70 12.22 14.11 -15.80
CA ARG A 70 12.58 15.13 -14.81
C ARG A 70 13.81 15.90 -15.23
N HIS A 71 14.88 15.21 -15.63
CA HIS A 71 16.13 15.84 -16.03
C HIS A 71 15.90 16.82 -17.19
N HIS A 72 15.11 16.43 -18.18
CA HIS A 72 14.76 17.31 -19.30
C HIS A 72 13.90 18.53 -18.88
N CYS A 73 13.06 18.37 -17.85
CA CYS A 73 12.22 19.46 -17.32
C CYS A 73 12.89 20.30 -16.22
N GLN A 74 14.15 20.06 -15.85
CA GLN A 74 14.76 20.69 -14.67
C GLN A 74 14.93 22.21 -14.81
N HIS A 75 15.07 22.71 -16.04
CA HIS A 75 15.20 24.13 -16.36
C HIS A 75 13.87 24.78 -16.72
N ALA A 76 12.81 24.00 -16.88
CA ALA A 76 11.50 24.53 -17.22
C ALA A 76 10.88 25.24 -16.00
N PRO A 77 10.20 26.39 -16.19
CA PRO A 77 9.55 27.09 -15.10
C PRO A 77 8.56 26.17 -14.39
N PHE A 78 8.62 26.17 -13.06
CA PHE A 78 7.77 25.35 -12.18
C PHE A 78 7.84 23.84 -12.44
N GLY A 79 9.00 23.37 -12.93
CA GLY A 79 9.26 21.96 -13.21
C GLY A 79 8.53 21.41 -14.44
N GLY A 80 8.01 22.29 -15.31
CA GLY A 80 7.52 21.95 -16.64
C GLY A 80 6.40 20.91 -16.69
N SER A 81 6.41 20.09 -17.74
CA SER A 81 5.42 19.02 -17.95
C SER A 81 5.53 17.92 -16.90
N TYR A 82 6.74 17.64 -16.40
CA TYR A 82 6.98 16.62 -15.37
C TYR A 82 6.16 16.88 -14.10
N CYS A 83 6.24 18.09 -13.53
CA CYS A 83 5.50 18.39 -12.30
C CYS A 83 3.96 18.40 -12.49
N ARG A 84 3.46 18.51 -13.73
CA ARG A 84 2.03 18.46 -14.03
C ARG A 84 1.52 17.03 -14.19
N TRP A 85 2.30 16.17 -14.83
CA TRP A 85 1.81 14.87 -15.34
C TRP A 85 2.49 13.64 -14.72
N ARG A 86 3.49 13.79 -13.85
CA ARG A 86 4.22 12.66 -13.22
C ARG A 86 3.34 11.63 -12.49
N GLU A 87 2.13 12.00 -12.08
CA GLU A 87 1.23 11.08 -11.40
C GLU A 87 0.63 10.02 -12.34
N VAL A 88 0.53 10.32 -13.64
CA VAL A 88 -0.02 9.40 -14.65
C VAL A 88 0.80 8.11 -14.77
N PRO A 89 2.13 8.15 -15.07
CA PRO A 89 2.91 6.92 -15.14
C PRO A 89 2.97 6.18 -13.80
N ALA A 90 2.98 6.91 -12.68
CA ALA A 90 2.94 6.31 -11.34
C ALA A 90 1.61 5.61 -11.07
N GLY A 91 0.49 6.15 -11.57
CA GLY A 91 -0.83 5.51 -11.49
C GLY A 91 -0.91 4.25 -12.35
N LEU A 92 -0.46 4.33 -13.60
CA LEU A 92 -0.44 3.19 -14.54
C LEU A 92 0.41 2.03 -14.00
N LEU A 93 1.59 2.33 -13.44
CA LEU A 93 2.44 1.33 -12.82
C LEU A 93 1.74 0.63 -11.66
N ARG A 94 0.98 1.36 -10.84
CA ARG A 94 0.26 0.78 -9.71
C ARG A 94 -0.91 -0.10 -10.15
N VAL A 95 -1.63 0.30 -11.20
CA VAL A 95 -2.67 -0.53 -11.83
C VAL A 95 -2.06 -1.80 -12.40
N ALA A 96 -0.95 -1.68 -13.12
CA ALA A 96 -0.24 -2.83 -13.68
C ALA A 96 0.22 -3.80 -12.57
N ASP A 97 0.81 -3.30 -11.48
CA ASP A 97 1.20 -4.16 -10.36
C ASP A 97 0.00 -4.84 -9.70
N ALA A 98 -1.12 -4.13 -9.52
CA ALA A 98 -2.34 -4.69 -8.96
C ALA A 98 -2.92 -5.82 -9.84
N VAL A 99 -2.98 -5.62 -11.15
CA VAL A 99 -3.58 -6.56 -12.11
C VAL A 99 -2.68 -7.76 -12.35
N LEU A 100 -1.38 -7.53 -12.60
CA LEU A 100 -0.41 -8.60 -12.83
C LEU A 100 -0.10 -9.37 -11.53
N GLY A 101 -0.30 -8.73 -10.37
CA GLY A 101 0.02 -9.22 -9.02
C GLY A 101 1.47 -9.68 -8.91
N SER A 102 2.35 -8.97 -9.59
CA SER A 102 3.80 -9.10 -9.56
C SER A 102 4.35 -9.12 -8.14
N ALA A 103 3.82 -8.29 -7.24
CA ALA A 103 4.20 -8.29 -5.83
C ALA A 103 4.09 -9.69 -5.19
N SER A 104 2.97 -10.40 -5.36
CA SER A 104 2.80 -11.75 -4.80
C SER A 104 3.73 -12.78 -5.43
N LEU A 105 3.87 -12.75 -6.77
CA LEU A 105 4.73 -13.70 -7.51
C LEU A 105 6.19 -13.55 -7.12
N TRP A 106 6.65 -12.29 -7.01
CA TRP A 106 8.01 -11.99 -6.61
C TRP A 106 8.25 -12.36 -5.15
N THR A 107 7.35 -11.99 -4.24
CA THR A 107 7.47 -12.36 -2.84
C THR A 107 7.55 -13.88 -2.65
N ARG A 108 6.70 -14.65 -3.35
CA ARG A 108 6.76 -16.11 -3.34
C ARG A 108 8.10 -16.64 -3.86
N ALA A 109 8.55 -16.17 -5.02
CA ALA A 109 9.82 -16.60 -5.60
C ALA A 109 11.03 -16.29 -4.69
N TRP A 110 10.98 -15.16 -3.97
CA TRP A 110 11.98 -14.84 -2.96
C TRP A 110 11.93 -15.80 -1.77
N LEU A 111 10.74 -16.10 -1.24
CA LEU A 111 10.54 -17.04 -0.14
C LEU A 111 10.98 -18.46 -0.50
N ASP A 112 10.71 -18.91 -1.72
CA ASP A 112 11.11 -20.24 -2.21
C ASP A 112 12.64 -20.34 -2.42
N GLY A 113 13.34 -19.22 -2.57
CA GLY A 113 14.80 -19.16 -2.60
C GLY A 113 15.46 -19.20 -1.21
N LEU A 114 14.70 -19.11 -0.12
CA LEU A 114 15.21 -19.22 1.24
C LEU A 114 15.31 -20.70 1.65
N VAL A 115 16.33 -21.05 2.43
CA VAL A 115 16.49 -22.43 2.94
C VAL A 115 15.39 -22.73 3.99
N PRO A 116 14.51 -23.71 3.76
CA PRO A 116 13.46 -24.07 4.72
C PRO A 116 14.04 -24.46 6.08
N GLY A 117 13.38 -24.11 7.17
CA GLY A 117 13.81 -24.47 8.53
C GLY A 117 14.88 -23.58 9.16
N SER A 118 15.61 -22.77 8.38
CA SER A 118 16.68 -21.90 8.91
C SER A 118 16.17 -20.66 9.68
N TYR A 119 14.86 -20.40 9.61
CA TYR A 119 14.19 -19.26 10.25
C TYR A 119 13.25 -19.65 11.39
N ASP A 120 13.03 -20.96 11.57
CA ASP A 120 12.00 -21.53 12.45
C ASP A 120 12.35 -21.42 13.93
N SER A 121 13.65 -21.28 14.25
CA SER A 121 14.16 -21.26 15.61
C SER A 121 14.05 -19.90 16.32
N CYS A 122 13.66 -18.83 15.62
CA CYS A 122 13.64 -17.48 16.18
C CYS A 122 12.39 -16.70 15.76
N TRP A 123 11.53 -16.39 16.74
CA TRP A 123 10.33 -15.57 16.56
C TRP A 123 10.58 -14.28 15.77
N LEU A 124 11.65 -13.55 16.09
CA LEU A 124 11.99 -12.30 15.40
C LEU A 124 12.25 -12.51 13.91
N ARG A 125 12.92 -13.61 13.53
CA ARG A 125 13.16 -13.94 12.12
C ARG A 125 11.85 -14.24 11.40
N HIS A 126 10.95 -14.99 12.04
CA HIS A 126 9.61 -15.27 11.49
C HIS A 126 8.82 -13.97 11.26
N VAL A 127 8.80 -13.06 12.22
CA VAL A 127 8.14 -11.74 12.07
C VAL A 127 8.72 -10.95 10.90
N ILE A 128 10.04 -10.95 10.73
CA ILE A 128 10.70 -10.29 9.59
C ILE A 128 10.27 -10.95 8.28
N VAL A 129 10.27 -12.29 8.20
CA VAL A 129 9.83 -13.03 7.01
C VAL A 129 8.37 -12.70 6.69
N MET A 130 7.47 -12.69 7.68
CA MET A 130 6.05 -12.32 7.51
C MET A 130 5.89 -10.87 7.03
N LEU A 131 6.69 -9.93 7.55
CA LEU A 131 6.67 -8.54 7.10
C LEU A 131 7.07 -8.43 5.62
N TRP A 132 8.12 -9.12 5.20
CA TRP A 132 8.50 -9.17 3.78
C TRP A 132 7.47 -9.92 2.92
N ALA A 133 6.92 -11.02 3.45
CA ALA A 133 5.90 -11.85 2.80
C ALA A 133 4.58 -11.09 2.56
N SER A 134 4.25 -10.11 3.41
CA SER A 134 3.05 -9.27 3.25
C SER A 134 3.16 -8.26 2.09
N ALA A 135 4.35 -8.15 1.49
CA ALA A 135 4.73 -7.09 0.55
C ALA A 135 4.53 -5.66 1.11
N ALA A 136 4.32 -5.48 2.41
CA ALA A 136 4.19 -4.15 3.02
C ALA A 136 5.39 -3.23 2.72
N PRO A 137 6.66 -3.68 2.75
CA PRO A 137 7.80 -2.84 2.40
C PRO A 137 7.73 -2.27 0.97
N SER A 138 7.34 -3.09 -0.02
CA SER A 138 7.20 -2.60 -1.39
C SER A 138 6.03 -1.61 -1.53
N ARG A 139 4.96 -1.78 -0.75
CA ARG A 139 3.87 -0.79 -0.68
C ARG A 139 4.30 0.52 -0.04
N ILE A 140 5.11 0.49 1.01
CA ILE A 140 5.67 1.70 1.61
C ILE A 140 6.54 2.45 0.59
N LEU A 141 7.33 1.73 -0.21
CA LEU A 141 8.06 2.31 -1.34
C LEU A 141 7.10 2.92 -2.38
N TYR A 142 5.94 2.29 -2.62
CA TYR A 142 4.91 2.88 -3.48
C TYR A 142 4.35 4.20 -2.96
N TRP A 143 4.21 4.35 -1.65
CA TRP A 143 3.84 5.63 -1.05
C TRP A 143 4.95 6.69 -1.19
N ALA A 144 6.21 6.27 -1.27
CA ALA A 144 7.32 7.17 -1.58
C ALA A 144 7.28 7.71 -3.02
N PHE A 145 6.60 7.04 -3.96
CA PHE A 145 6.22 7.63 -5.26
C PHE A 145 5.06 8.61 -5.10
N THR A 146 5.31 9.68 -4.33
CA THR A 146 4.33 10.65 -3.86
C THR A 146 3.33 11.03 -4.95
N MET A 147 2.08 10.67 -4.69
CA MET A 147 0.93 10.99 -5.51
C MET A 147 -0.13 11.56 -4.58
N ARG A 148 -0.94 12.52 -5.06
CA ARG A 148 -2.04 13.06 -4.26
C ARG A 148 -2.87 11.94 -3.66
N ILE A 149 -3.19 12.04 -2.37
CA ILE A 149 -3.93 11.03 -1.60
C ILE A 149 -5.23 10.61 -2.30
N PHE A 150 -5.91 11.54 -2.97
CA PHE A 150 -7.14 11.29 -3.71
C PHE A 150 -6.97 10.27 -4.86
N PHE A 151 -5.82 10.27 -5.53
CA PHE A 151 -5.50 9.26 -6.55
C PHE A 151 -4.81 8.05 -5.94
N ALA A 152 -4.00 8.24 -4.89
CA ALA A 152 -3.19 7.16 -4.33
C ALA A 152 -4.05 6.14 -3.60
N LEU A 153 -4.97 6.62 -2.76
CA LEU A 153 -5.79 5.76 -1.92
C LEU A 153 -6.60 4.71 -2.72
N PRO A 154 -7.38 5.07 -3.76
CA PRO A 154 -8.13 4.05 -4.51
C PRO A 154 -7.23 3.04 -5.21
N LEU A 155 -6.07 3.45 -5.73
CA LEU A 155 -5.11 2.52 -6.34
C LEU A 155 -4.51 1.57 -5.31
N HIS A 156 -4.14 2.07 -4.12
CA HIS A 156 -3.60 1.23 -3.06
C HIS A 156 -4.66 0.30 -2.45
N ILE A 157 -5.94 0.70 -2.41
CA ILE A 157 -7.06 -0.19 -2.04
C ILE A 157 -7.20 -1.31 -3.06
N LEU A 158 -7.18 -0.99 -4.37
CA LEU A 158 -7.23 -2.00 -5.43
C LEU A 158 -6.06 -2.98 -5.33
N MET A 159 -4.84 -2.47 -5.16
CA MET A 159 -3.65 -3.30 -4.94
C MET A 159 -3.80 -4.21 -3.72
N ALA A 160 -4.34 -3.69 -2.61
CA ALA A 160 -4.50 -4.46 -1.39
C ALA A 160 -5.51 -5.59 -1.54
N PHE A 161 -6.64 -5.32 -2.20
CA PHE A 161 -7.62 -6.33 -2.52
C PHE A 161 -7.05 -7.42 -3.43
N MET A 162 -6.37 -7.03 -4.51
CA MET A 162 -5.78 -7.98 -5.46
C MET A 162 -4.67 -8.82 -4.82
N LEU A 163 -3.89 -8.25 -3.90
CA LEU A 163 -2.85 -8.98 -3.17
C LEU A 163 -3.44 -9.93 -2.13
N ALA A 164 -4.45 -9.50 -1.39
CA ALA A 164 -5.13 -10.34 -0.38
C ALA A 164 -5.58 -11.68 -0.99
N ARG A 165 -6.16 -11.63 -2.20
CA ARG A 165 -6.57 -12.82 -2.95
C ARG A 165 -5.44 -13.78 -3.31
N ARG A 166 -4.20 -13.30 -3.36
CA ARG A 166 -3.00 -14.08 -3.72
C ARG A 166 -2.12 -14.44 -2.53
N ASN A 167 -2.39 -13.92 -1.33
CA ASN A 167 -1.62 -14.26 -0.13
C ASN A 167 -1.69 -15.77 0.19
N VAL A 168 -2.79 -16.41 -0.18
CA VAL A 168 -2.99 -17.87 -0.08
C VAL A 168 -1.96 -18.65 -0.93
N GLU A 169 -1.48 -18.09 -2.04
CA GLU A 169 -0.38 -18.67 -2.83
C GLU A 169 0.98 -18.39 -2.21
N VAL A 170 1.16 -17.24 -1.55
CA VAL A 170 2.42 -16.90 -0.85
C VAL A 170 2.64 -17.81 0.35
N CYS A 171 1.55 -18.12 1.08
CA CYS A 171 1.57 -19.04 2.22
C CYS A 171 1.85 -20.50 1.84
N ASP A 172 1.76 -20.87 0.55
CA ASP A 172 2.18 -22.20 0.06
C ASP A 172 3.70 -22.31 -0.17
N SER A 173 4.46 -21.23 0.01
CA SER A 173 5.92 -21.28 -0.12
C SER A 173 6.51 -22.30 0.86
N ALA A 174 7.59 -22.97 0.45
CA ALA A 174 8.22 -24.01 1.26
C ALA A 174 8.68 -23.47 2.64
N THR A 175 9.04 -22.19 2.70
CA THR A 175 9.46 -21.49 3.91
C THR A 175 8.32 -21.27 4.91
N LEU A 176 7.10 -20.93 4.44
CA LEU A 176 5.95 -20.67 5.31
C LEU A 176 5.13 -21.93 5.60
N ALA A 177 5.31 -22.98 4.79
CA ALA A 177 4.60 -24.25 4.94
C ALA A 177 5.21 -25.18 6.03
N THR A 178 6.33 -24.82 6.65
CA THR A 178 6.93 -25.67 7.71
C THR A 178 6.05 -25.68 8.97
N PRO A 179 6.01 -26.79 9.74
CA PRO A 179 5.20 -26.87 10.96
C PRO A 179 5.56 -25.79 12.00
N ALA A 180 6.84 -25.44 12.13
CA ALA A 180 7.28 -24.42 13.07
C ALA A 180 6.89 -23.00 12.60
N ALA A 181 6.99 -22.69 11.31
CA ALA A 181 6.48 -21.42 10.77
C ALA A 181 4.97 -21.29 10.94
N GLN A 182 4.22 -22.39 10.75
CA GLN A 182 2.78 -22.45 10.99
C GLN A 182 2.44 -22.22 12.45
N GLN A 183 3.18 -22.81 13.39
CA GLN A 183 3.00 -22.58 14.82
C GLN A 183 3.18 -21.09 15.17
N HIS A 184 4.28 -20.47 14.73
CA HIS A 184 4.52 -19.05 15.00
C HIS A 184 3.44 -18.17 14.37
N THR A 185 2.98 -18.53 13.17
CA THR A 185 1.89 -17.82 12.49
C THR A 185 0.56 -17.95 13.23
N HIS A 186 0.27 -19.13 13.79
CA HIS A 186 -0.89 -19.34 14.63
C HIS A 186 -0.84 -18.47 15.88
N GLU A 187 0.31 -18.38 16.55
CA GLU A 187 0.50 -17.50 17.70
C GLU A 187 0.27 -16.02 17.33
N MET A 188 0.78 -15.55 16.19
CA MET A 188 0.50 -14.20 15.67
C MET A 188 -1.00 -14.02 15.40
N TYR A 189 -1.64 -15.00 14.77
CA TYR A 189 -3.07 -14.98 14.49
C TYR A 189 -3.90 -14.88 15.78
N GLN A 190 -3.58 -15.66 16.81
CA GLN A 190 -4.26 -15.61 18.11
C GLN A 190 -4.15 -14.24 18.77
N VAL A 191 -2.96 -13.61 18.73
CA VAL A 191 -2.78 -12.25 19.25
C VAL A 191 -3.62 -11.24 18.48
N LEU A 192 -3.66 -11.33 17.14
CA LEU A 192 -4.48 -10.44 16.32
C LEU A 192 -5.98 -10.69 16.50
N ASN A 193 -6.38 -11.94 16.78
CA ASN A 193 -7.76 -12.31 17.08
C ASN A 193 -8.30 -11.61 18.34
N LEU A 194 -7.42 -11.20 19.28
CA LEU A 194 -7.78 -10.37 20.44
C LEU A 194 -8.21 -8.94 20.05
N LEU A 195 -7.81 -8.46 18.87
CA LEU A 195 -8.18 -7.13 18.36
C LEU A 195 -9.56 -7.11 17.70
N ARG A 196 -10.23 -8.27 17.58
CA ARG A 196 -11.52 -8.36 16.89
C ARG A 196 -12.55 -7.42 17.50
N PHE A 197 -13.11 -6.59 16.63
CA PHE A 197 -14.25 -5.75 16.97
C PHE A 197 -15.59 -6.49 16.79
N SER A 198 -15.57 -7.68 16.16
CA SER A 198 -16.72 -8.54 15.85
C SER A 198 -17.79 -7.84 15.01
N LEU A 199 -17.45 -7.51 13.75
CA LEU A 199 -18.47 -7.27 12.71
C LEU A 199 -19.29 -8.53 12.38
N LEU A 200 -18.76 -9.71 12.71
CA LEU A 200 -19.39 -11.02 12.54
C LEU A 200 -19.87 -11.56 13.90
N ALA A 201 -21.03 -12.21 13.93
CA ALA A 201 -21.59 -12.78 15.16
C ALA A 201 -20.61 -13.80 15.82
N PRO A 202 -20.45 -13.79 17.16
CA PRO A 202 -19.47 -14.64 17.86
C PRO A 202 -19.63 -16.15 17.61
N ALA A 203 -20.85 -16.59 17.29
CA ALA A 203 -21.20 -18.01 17.15
C ALA A 203 -20.74 -18.66 15.83
N ALA A 204 -20.09 -17.93 14.94
CA ALA A 204 -19.71 -18.41 13.60
C ALA A 204 -18.23 -18.16 13.28
N GLN A 205 -17.32 -18.31 14.25
CA GLN A 205 -15.89 -18.23 13.93
C GLN A 205 -15.47 -19.50 13.17
N PRO A 206 -15.15 -19.40 11.87
CA PRO A 206 -14.71 -20.57 11.13
C PRO A 206 -13.35 -21.01 11.69
N THR A 207 -13.19 -22.30 11.94
CA THR A 207 -11.86 -22.88 12.17
C THR A 207 -11.07 -22.75 10.88
N LEU A 208 -10.10 -21.84 10.85
CA LEU A 208 -9.26 -21.62 9.68
C LEU A 208 -8.20 -22.71 9.58
N SER A 209 -7.84 -23.08 8.34
CA SER A 209 -6.65 -23.89 8.11
C SER A 209 -5.39 -23.06 8.41
N PRO A 210 -4.24 -23.69 8.75
CA PRO A 210 -2.98 -22.96 8.98
C PRO A 210 -2.59 -22.05 7.80
N ARG A 211 -2.89 -22.49 6.58
CA ARG A 211 -2.70 -21.72 5.35
C ARG A 211 -3.55 -20.44 5.34
N ASN A 212 -4.82 -20.54 5.72
CA ASN A 212 -5.72 -19.39 5.77
C ASN A 212 -5.36 -18.44 6.91
N GLU A 213 -4.94 -18.95 8.08
CA GLU A 213 -4.40 -18.10 9.15
C GLU A 213 -3.20 -17.28 8.67
N CYS A 214 -2.26 -17.90 7.95
CA CYS A 214 -1.15 -17.19 7.31
C CYS A 214 -1.66 -16.10 6.35
N ALA A 215 -2.61 -16.42 5.49
CA ALA A 215 -3.15 -15.45 4.53
C ALA A 215 -3.84 -14.26 5.23
N VAL A 216 -4.56 -14.51 6.34
CA VAL A 216 -5.15 -13.45 7.19
C VAL A 216 -4.06 -12.55 7.75
N VAL A 217 -3.01 -13.12 8.36
CA VAL A 217 -1.92 -12.35 8.98
C VAL A 217 -1.20 -11.50 7.94
N LEU A 218 -0.86 -12.07 6.77
CA LEU A 218 -0.22 -11.33 5.67
C LEU A 218 -1.13 -10.20 5.16
N THR A 219 -2.42 -10.48 4.99
CA THR A 219 -3.41 -9.47 4.56
C THR A 219 -3.55 -8.35 5.58
N TYR A 220 -3.55 -8.68 6.87
CA TYR A 220 -3.62 -7.70 7.94
C TYR A 220 -2.39 -6.80 7.97
N LEU A 221 -1.18 -7.38 7.94
CA LEU A 221 0.07 -6.62 7.86
C LEU A 221 0.10 -5.72 6.62
N HIS A 222 -0.38 -6.25 5.50
CA HIS A 222 -0.46 -5.52 4.25
C HIS A 222 -1.41 -4.31 4.34
N ILE A 223 -2.64 -4.50 4.81
CA ILE A 223 -3.64 -3.45 4.90
C ILE A 223 -3.24 -2.40 5.95
N THR A 224 -2.69 -2.82 7.09
CA THR A 224 -2.29 -1.89 8.15
C THR A 224 -1.03 -1.11 7.78
N LEU A 225 0.06 -1.79 7.42
CA LEU A 225 1.37 -1.17 7.20
C LEU A 225 1.58 -0.70 5.75
N GLY A 226 0.97 -1.36 4.77
CA GLY A 226 1.10 -1.02 3.36
C GLY A 226 0.03 -0.05 2.83
N LEU A 227 -1.09 0.13 3.54
CA LEU A 227 -2.21 0.98 3.12
C LEU A 227 -2.61 2.01 4.19
N ALA A 228 -3.17 1.57 5.32
CA ALA A 228 -3.83 2.46 6.28
C ALA A 228 -2.87 3.44 6.94
N LEU A 229 -1.76 2.96 7.52
CA LEU A 229 -0.78 3.80 8.19
C LEU A 229 -0.14 4.83 7.22
N PRO A 230 0.39 4.42 6.05
CA PRO A 230 0.89 5.39 5.07
C PRO A 230 -0.17 6.37 4.57
N ALA A 231 -1.41 5.94 4.37
CA ALA A 231 -2.50 6.82 3.94
C ALA A 231 -2.81 7.90 4.98
N VAL A 232 -2.83 7.55 6.27
CA VAL A 232 -3.01 8.52 7.37
C VAL A 232 -1.85 9.51 7.41
N VAL A 233 -0.61 9.02 7.28
CA VAL A 233 0.58 9.88 7.24
C VAL A 233 0.52 10.84 6.04
N ALA A 234 0.23 10.33 4.84
CA ALA A 234 0.12 11.13 3.63
C ALA A 234 -1.02 12.16 3.73
N ALA A 235 -2.21 11.77 4.19
CA ALA A 235 -3.34 12.67 4.39
C ALA A 235 -2.99 13.80 5.38
N ARG A 236 -2.31 13.48 6.48
CA ARG A 236 -1.86 14.47 7.47
C ARG A 236 -0.83 15.43 6.89
N VAL A 237 0.17 14.92 6.17
CA VAL A 237 1.21 15.75 5.54
C VAL A 237 0.59 16.67 4.49
N GLU A 238 -0.21 16.13 3.57
CA GLU A 238 -0.87 16.92 2.54
C GLU A 238 -1.81 17.99 3.12
N THR A 239 -2.61 17.64 4.13
CA THR A 239 -3.52 18.59 4.79
C THR A 239 -2.75 19.75 5.42
N ARG A 240 -1.65 19.47 6.11
CA ARG A 240 -0.79 20.52 6.71
C ARG A 240 -0.15 21.42 5.66
N LEU A 241 0.34 20.83 4.56
CA LEU A 241 0.90 21.59 3.44
C LEU A 241 -0.18 22.45 2.78
N PHE A 242 -1.40 21.93 2.64
CA PHE A 242 -2.53 22.68 2.10
C PHE A 242 -2.93 23.86 2.99
N ALA A 243 -3.01 23.66 4.30
CA ALA A 243 -3.28 24.75 5.26
C ALA A 243 -2.22 25.85 5.18
N LEU A 244 -0.93 25.47 5.09
CA LEU A 244 0.17 26.42 4.89
C LEU A 244 0.00 27.20 3.57
N HIS A 245 -0.36 26.52 2.49
CA HIS A 245 -0.62 27.14 1.20
C HIS A 245 -1.76 28.18 1.26
N GLN A 246 -2.88 27.84 1.91
CA GLN A 246 -4.01 28.78 2.08
C GLN A 246 -3.62 30.02 2.92
N ARG A 247 -2.79 29.84 3.96
CA ARG A 247 -2.26 30.97 4.75
C ARG A 247 -1.39 31.88 3.89
N GLN A 248 -0.50 31.32 3.06
CA GLN A 248 0.34 32.10 2.15
C GLN A 248 -0.49 32.88 1.11
N LEU A 249 -1.54 32.29 0.56
CA LEU A 249 -2.48 33.01 -0.31
C LEU A 249 -3.11 34.19 0.41
N SER A 250 -3.62 33.97 1.64
CA SER A 250 -4.26 35.03 2.41
C SER A 250 -3.33 36.18 2.79
N GLN A 251 -2.07 35.89 3.11
CA GLN A 251 -1.05 36.90 3.43
C GLN A 251 -0.70 37.79 2.24
N LEU A 252 -0.86 37.28 1.02
CA LEU A 252 -0.62 38.01 -0.22
C LEU A 252 -1.89 38.67 -0.79
N GLY A 253 -3.02 38.60 -0.08
CA GLY A 253 -4.31 39.10 -0.58
C GLY A 253 -4.85 38.32 -1.78
N LEU A 254 -4.32 37.12 -2.04
CA LEU A 254 -4.78 36.26 -3.13
C LEU A 254 -6.03 35.48 -2.70
N PRO A 255 -6.96 35.20 -3.63
CA PRO A 255 -8.15 34.42 -3.32
C PRO A 255 -7.77 32.99 -2.91
N ARG A 256 -8.46 32.47 -1.90
CA ARG A 256 -8.32 31.06 -1.46
C ARG A 256 -8.72 30.10 -2.59
N GLU A 257 -8.03 28.96 -2.68
CA GLU A 257 -8.42 27.91 -3.64
C GLU A 257 -9.81 27.35 -3.29
N LYS A 258 -10.62 27.09 -4.31
CA LYS A 258 -12.00 26.58 -4.18
C LYS A 258 -12.13 25.21 -4.85
N GLY A 259 -13.11 24.41 -4.41
CA GLY A 259 -13.42 23.10 -4.99
C GLY A 259 -13.56 22.00 -3.93
N TRP A 260 -13.59 20.74 -4.39
CA TRP A 260 -13.71 19.57 -3.51
C TRP A 260 -12.46 19.32 -2.67
N GLN A 261 -11.28 19.47 -3.26
CA GLN A 261 -10.00 19.23 -2.57
C GLN A 261 -9.82 20.14 -1.32
N PRO A 262 -10.05 21.47 -1.39
CA PRO A 262 -10.05 22.32 -0.21
C PRO A 262 -11.06 21.91 0.88
N ARG A 263 -12.27 21.48 0.49
CA ARG A 263 -13.31 21.02 1.43
C ARG A 263 -12.88 19.77 2.17
N LEU A 264 -12.23 18.84 1.47
CA LEU A 264 -11.71 17.59 2.05
C LEU A 264 -10.61 17.89 3.06
N TYR A 265 -9.58 18.65 2.68
CA TYR A 265 -8.49 19.00 3.58
C TYR A 265 -8.97 19.86 4.77
N GLY A 266 -9.88 20.81 4.56
CA GLY A 266 -10.47 21.58 5.66
C GLY A 266 -11.33 20.74 6.60
N SER A 267 -11.87 19.60 6.14
CA SER A 267 -12.56 18.65 7.02
C SER A 267 -11.58 17.78 7.79
N PHE A 268 -10.48 17.35 7.17
CA PHE A 268 -9.39 16.67 7.87
C PHE A 268 -8.71 17.56 8.92
N GLU A 269 -8.45 18.83 8.61
CA GLU A 269 -7.86 19.78 9.57
C GLU A 269 -8.76 19.92 10.81
N ARG A 270 -10.07 20.16 10.60
CA ARG A 270 -11.05 20.24 11.70
C ARG A 270 -11.15 18.95 12.51
N LEU A 271 -11.11 17.79 11.84
CA LEU A 271 -11.11 16.50 12.52
C LEU A 271 -9.86 16.32 13.37
N LEU A 272 -8.68 16.64 12.83
CA LEU A 272 -7.42 16.53 13.56
C LEU A 272 -7.34 17.48 14.76
N ASP A 273 -7.96 18.66 14.67
CA ASP A 273 -8.02 19.62 15.78
C ASP A 273 -9.06 19.24 16.84
N ALA A 274 -10.14 18.55 16.45
CA ALA A 274 -11.20 18.11 17.35
C ALA A 274 -10.89 16.81 18.10
N LEU A 275 -9.91 16.02 17.62
CA LEU A 275 -9.58 14.73 18.20
C LEU A 275 -8.60 14.87 19.37
N GLU A 276 -9.09 14.60 20.58
CA GLU A 276 -8.24 14.43 21.76
C GLU A 276 -7.46 13.11 21.70
N TRP A 277 -6.31 13.05 22.38
CA TRP A 277 -5.45 11.84 22.39
C TRP A 277 -6.18 10.55 22.77
N PRO A 278 -7.03 10.51 23.82
CA PRO A 278 -7.78 9.29 24.13
C PRO A 278 -8.69 8.84 22.99
N THR A 279 -9.35 9.78 22.30
CA THR A 279 -10.21 9.51 21.15
C THR A 279 -9.40 8.99 19.96
N VAL A 280 -8.20 9.53 19.71
CA VAL A 280 -7.28 9.02 18.67
C VAL A 280 -6.90 7.56 18.95
N VAL A 281 -6.55 7.24 20.20
CA VAL A 281 -6.20 5.87 20.60
C VAL A 281 -7.39 4.92 20.43
N LEU A 282 -8.58 5.34 20.84
CA LEU A 282 -9.80 4.54 20.68
C LEU A 282 -10.12 4.28 19.20
N ILE A 283 -10.08 5.33 18.36
CA ILE A 283 -10.32 5.20 16.90
C ILE A 283 -9.26 4.30 16.28
N ALA A 284 -7.98 4.44 16.65
CA ALA A 284 -6.92 3.60 16.15
C ALA A 284 -7.14 2.14 16.54
N TRP A 285 -7.52 1.86 17.79
CA TRP A 285 -7.82 0.51 18.25
C TRP A 285 -9.02 -0.09 17.50
N MET A 286 -10.12 0.65 17.36
CA MET A 286 -11.29 0.22 16.59
C MET A 286 -10.94 -0.04 15.12
N LEU A 287 -10.14 0.84 14.51
CA LEU A 287 -9.68 0.69 13.14
C LEU A 287 -8.85 -0.59 12.99
N MET A 288 -7.92 -0.86 13.91
CA MET A 288 -7.13 -2.10 13.88
C MET A 288 -8.02 -3.35 13.92
N GLY A 289 -9.07 -3.35 14.76
CA GLY A 289 -10.05 -4.43 14.79
C GLY A 289 -10.85 -4.58 13.49
N ILE A 290 -11.32 -3.48 12.91
CA ILE A 290 -12.03 -3.47 11.62
C ILE A 290 -11.12 -3.99 10.50
N LEU A 291 -9.85 -3.57 10.45
CA LEU A 291 -8.91 -4.01 9.43
C LEU A 291 -8.57 -5.50 9.57
N PHE A 292 -8.59 -6.04 10.79
CA PHE A 292 -8.47 -7.48 11.01
C PHE A 292 -9.71 -8.24 10.50
N ASP A 293 -10.93 -7.76 10.80
CA ASP A 293 -12.16 -8.36 10.27
C ASP A 293 -12.20 -8.31 8.73
N VAL A 294 -11.74 -7.22 8.10
CA VAL A 294 -11.60 -7.11 6.65
C VAL A 294 -10.58 -8.12 6.11
N SER A 295 -9.50 -8.38 6.85
CA SER A 295 -8.47 -9.35 6.45
C SER A 295 -8.99 -10.78 6.50
N LEU A 296 -9.85 -11.11 7.47
CA LEU A 296 -10.59 -12.38 7.50
C LEU A 296 -11.47 -12.52 6.25
N LEU A 297 -12.31 -11.53 5.97
CA LEU A 297 -13.21 -11.55 4.81
C LEU A 297 -12.46 -11.62 3.47
N ALA A 298 -11.33 -10.93 3.34
CA ALA A 298 -10.56 -10.88 2.11
C ALA A 298 -9.76 -12.17 1.84
N SER A 299 -9.41 -12.93 2.88
CA SER A 299 -8.68 -14.19 2.78
C SER A 299 -9.61 -15.40 2.61
N ASP A 300 -10.87 -15.30 3.00
CA ASP A 300 -11.91 -16.34 2.84
C ASP A 300 -12.43 -16.49 1.39
N GLY A 301 -11.74 -15.88 0.41
CA GLY A 301 -12.06 -15.94 -1.02
C GLY A 301 -12.02 -17.34 -1.66
N SER A 302 -11.78 -18.39 -0.86
CA SER A 302 -12.15 -19.77 -1.17
C SER A 302 -13.66 -20.00 -1.33
N VAL A 303 -14.51 -19.00 -1.07
CA VAL A 303 -15.85 -18.91 -1.74
C VAL A 303 -15.65 -18.53 -3.22
N SER A 304 -14.80 -19.30 -3.88
CA SER A 304 -14.70 -19.41 -5.32
C SER A 304 -15.97 -20.10 -5.78
N GLY A 305 -17.04 -19.35 -5.93
CA GLY A 305 -18.05 -19.59 -6.95
C GLY A 305 -18.44 -21.05 -7.23
N GLU A 306 -18.72 -21.85 -6.20
CA GLU A 306 -19.95 -22.62 -6.27
C GLU A 306 -21.08 -21.59 -6.18
N LEU A 307 -21.29 -20.85 -7.28
CA LEU A 307 -22.65 -20.49 -7.67
C LEU A 307 -23.38 -21.82 -7.55
N PRO A 308 -24.35 -21.96 -6.62
CA PRO A 308 -25.05 -23.23 -6.45
C PRO A 308 -25.45 -23.64 -7.84
N ALA A 309 -24.89 -24.76 -8.32
CA ALA A 309 -25.22 -25.29 -9.62
C ALA A 309 -26.75 -25.33 -9.60
N LEU A 310 -27.38 -24.45 -10.38
CA LEU A 310 -28.82 -24.44 -10.59
C LEU A 310 -29.10 -25.84 -11.08
N SER A 311 -29.52 -26.71 -10.16
CA SER A 311 -29.67 -28.11 -10.40
C SER A 311 -30.65 -28.22 -11.54
N SER A 312 -30.17 -28.64 -12.71
CA SER A 312 -30.92 -28.83 -13.94
C SER A 312 -31.97 -29.95 -13.83
N HIS A 313 -32.33 -30.36 -12.61
CA HIS A 313 -33.29 -31.41 -12.28
C HIS A 313 -34.74 -30.93 -12.10
N GLN A 314 -35.09 -29.70 -12.49
CA GLN A 314 -36.48 -29.21 -12.46
C GLN A 314 -37.10 -28.86 -13.83
N LEU A 315 -36.55 -29.37 -14.94
CA LEU A 315 -37.21 -29.34 -16.24
C LEU A 315 -37.44 -30.77 -16.76
N SER A 316 -38.35 -31.47 -16.09
CA SER A 316 -39.06 -32.62 -16.65
C SER A 316 -40.56 -32.36 -16.50
N LEU A 317 -41.12 -31.71 -17.52
CA LEU A 317 -42.55 -31.64 -17.85
C LEU A 317 -42.69 -31.93 -19.35
#